data_AF-A0A9D1GQA5-F1
#
_entry.id   AF-A0A9D1GQA5-F1
#
_cell.length_a   1.000
_cell.length_b   1.000
_cell.length_c   1.000
_cell.angle_alpha   90.00
_cell.angle_beta   90.00
_cell.angle_gamma   90.00
#
_symmetry.space_group_name_H-M   'P 1'
#
loop_
_entity.id
_entity.type
_entity.pdbx_description
1 polymer ?
#
loop_
_entity_poly.entity_id
_entity_poly.type
_entity_poly.pdbx_seq_one_letter_code
_entity_poly.pdbx_strand_id
1 'polypeptide(L)'
;LFNDYMMVDENKKSHQMDHILVCSKGVIIVETKNYSGRIYGNELQTQWTQVLKYGKVKHRLYNPIKQNNSHLYQIGKITKKRYPLISIVIFVQGNTSFIQSKQVFSPRSAFHYIQSLPNLLSEEDINCVSNLLIENENKTITLQQHVQGIRETRLNIEKNICPRCGKPLILREGKNGAFYGCSGFPYCKFTKKC
;
A
#
# COMPACT_ATOMS: atom_id res chain seq x y z
N LEU A 1 -11.45 -14.67 -4.55
CA LEU A 1 -11.22 -13.75 -3.41
C LEU A 1 -9.99 -14.26 -2.69
N PHE A 2 -9.00 -13.41 -2.48
CA PHE A 2 -7.81 -13.70 -1.69
C PHE A 2 -7.92 -12.90 -0.39
N ASN A 3 -7.67 -13.56 0.73
CA ASN A 3 -7.69 -12.95 2.06
C ASN A 3 -6.29 -13.02 2.64
N ASP A 4 -5.86 -11.98 3.36
CA ASP A 4 -4.54 -11.89 3.97
C ASP A 4 -3.42 -12.18 2.96
N TYR A 5 -3.55 -11.64 1.75
CA TYR A 5 -2.61 -11.89 0.67
C TYR A 5 -1.23 -11.33 1.03
N MET A 6 -0.24 -12.21 1.08
CA MET A 6 1.14 -11.88 1.43
C MET A 6 2.05 -12.05 0.22
N MET A 7 2.83 -11.02 -0.06
CA MET A 7 3.86 -11.06 -1.08
C MET A 7 5.15 -10.37 -0.63
N VAL A 8 6.23 -10.67 -1.32
CA VAL A 8 7.53 -10.03 -1.13
C VAL A 8 7.93 -9.36 -2.44
N ASP A 9 8.33 -8.10 -2.36
CA ASP A 9 8.83 -7.37 -3.52
C ASP A 9 10.31 -7.68 -3.84
N GLU A 10 10.79 -7.13 -4.95
CA GLU A 10 12.16 -7.25 -5.46
C GLU A 10 13.23 -6.85 -4.42
N ASN A 11 12.88 -6.00 -3.46
CA ASN A 11 13.77 -5.50 -2.40
C ASN A 11 13.62 -6.29 -1.09
N LYS A 12 13.03 -7.50 -1.13
CA LYS A 12 12.78 -8.36 0.03
C LYS A 12 11.84 -7.73 1.07
N LYS A 13 11.04 -6.73 0.69
CA LYS A 13 10.05 -6.14 1.59
C LYS A 13 8.74 -6.91 1.48
N SER A 14 8.19 -7.32 2.62
CA SER A 14 6.87 -7.92 2.70
C SER A 14 5.76 -6.88 2.58
N HIS A 15 4.68 -7.27 1.90
CA HIS A 15 3.45 -6.51 1.77
C HIS A 15 2.29 -7.45 2.10
N GLN A 16 1.46 -7.05 3.06
CA GLN A 16 0.20 -7.69 3.41
C GLN A 16 -0.95 -6.88 2.81
N MET A 17 -1.94 -7.57 2.25
CA MET A 17 -3.17 -6.95 1.75
C MET A 17 -4.36 -7.71 2.36
N ASP A 18 -5.28 -7.00 3.00
CA ASP A 18 -6.40 -7.63 3.72
C ASP A 18 -7.26 -8.46 2.77
N HIS A 19 -7.71 -7.88 1.65
CA HIS A 19 -8.44 -8.63 0.64
C HIS A 19 -8.13 -8.17 -0.80
N ILE A 20 -8.04 -9.14 -1.70
CA ILE A 20 -8.00 -8.92 -3.15
C ILE A 20 -9.18 -9.66 -3.80
N LEU A 21 -10.07 -8.90 -4.44
CA LEU A 21 -11.17 -9.44 -5.21
C LEU A 21 -10.86 -9.33 -6.70
N VAL A 22 -10.65 -10.47 -7.34
CA VAL A 22 -10.59 -10.59 -8.80
C VAL A 22 -11.99 -10.98 -9.27
N CYS A 23 -12.60 -10.14 -10.10
CA CYS A 23 -13.94 -10.38 -10.61
C CYS A 23 -14.13 -9.70 -11.97
N SER A 24 -15.30 -9.85 -12.58
CA SER A 24 -15.63 -9.23 -13.88
C SER A 24 -15.49 -7.70 -13.87
N LYS A 25 -15.55 -7.04 -12.71
CA LYS A 25 -15.37 -5.58 -12.59
C LYS A 25 -13.90 -5.14 -12.69
N GLY A 26 -12.95 -6.05 -12.43
CA GLY A 26 -11.54 -5.73 -12.30
C GLY A 26 -10.89 -6.41 -11.09
N VAL A 27 -9.69 -5.93 -10.76
CA VAL A 27 -8.93 -6.36 -9.59
C VAL A 27 -9.09 -5.29 -8.51
N ILE A 28 -9.85 -5.61 -7.48
CA ILE A 28 -10.23 -4.70 -6.41
C ILE A 28 -9.38 -5.04 -5.19
N ILE A 29 -8.59 -4.06 -4.72
CA ILE A 29 -7.78 -4.19 -3.51
C ILE A 29 -8.53 -3.47 -2.39
N VAL A 30 -8.87 -4.23 -1.35
CA VAL A 30 -9.65 -3.75 -0.21
C VAL A 30 -8.77 -3.72 1.03
N GLU A 31 -8.66 -2.53 1.63
CA GLU A 31 -8.04 -2.31 2.93
C GLU A 31 -9.14 -2.07 3.97
N THR A 32 -9.15 -2.84 5.05
CA THR A 32 -10.17 -2.75 6.10
C THR A 32 -9.58 -2.15 7.37
N LYS A 33 -10.20 -1.08 7.87
CA LYS A 33 -9.80 -0.42 9.12
C LYS A 33 -10.91 -0.53 10.16
N ASN A 34 -10.56 -1.07 11.32
CA ASN A 34 -11.46 -1.18 12.46
C ASN A 34 -11.13 -0.16 13.55
N TYR A 35 -11.33 1.12 13.24
CA TYR A 35 -11.13 2.20 14.21
C TYR A 35 -12.46 2.71 14.76
N SER A 36 -12.51 2.91 16.08
CA SER A 36 -13.60 3.61 16.76
C SER A 36 -13.38 5.13 16.79
N GLY A 37 -14.44 5.87 17.14
CA GLY A 37 -14.40 7.33 17.24
C GLY A 37 -14.46 8.06 15.89
N ARG A 38 -14.02 9.32 15.87
CA ARG A 38 -14.04 10.17 14.67
C ARG A 38 -12.68 10.13 14.00
N ILE A 39 -12.68 9.89 12.69
CA ILE A 39 -11.46 9.84 11.87
C ILE A 39 -11.44 11.07 10.97
N TYR A 40 -10.37 11.84 11.05
CA TYR A 40 -10.17 13.05 10.26
C TYR A 40 -8.98 12.85 9.31
N GLY A 41 -9.22 13.10 8.02
CA GLY A 41 -8.18 12.98 7.02
C GLY A 41 -8.64 13.24 5.60
N ASN A 42 -7.66 13.41 4.71
CA ASN A 42 -7.87 13.42 3.27
C ASN A 42 -6.77 12.66 2.53
N GLU A 43 -6.95 12.44 1.23
CA GLU A 43 -6.01 11.68 0.40
C GLU A 43 -4.60 12.29 0.29
N LEU A 44 -4.46 13.61 0.44
CA LEU A 44 -3.18 14.31 0.32
C LEU A 44 -2.29 14.12 1.56
N GLN A 45 -2.89 13.99 2.74
CA GLN A 45 -2.17 13.86 4.00
C GLN A 45 -1.47 12.51 4.14
N THR A 46 -0.27 12.49 4.73
CA THR A 46 0.46 11.24 5.00
C THR A 46 -0.06 10.51 6.24
N GLN A 47 -0.58 11.25 7.20
CA GLN A 47 -1.10 10.74 8.46
C GLN A 47 -2.49 11.32 8.68
N TRP A 48 -3.41 10.50 9.16
CA TRP A 48 -4.74 10.89 9.60
C TRP A 48 -4.81 10.95 11.12
N THR A 49 -5.91 11.49 11.65
CA THR A 49 -6.11 11.64 13.08
C THR A 49 -7.37 10.92 13.52
N GLN A 50 -7.20 9.97 14.43
CA GLN A 50 -8.30 9.38 15.18
C GLN A 50 -8.53 10.19 16.45
N VAL A 51 -9.79 10.51 16.73
CA VAL A 51 -10.22 11.24 17.91
C VAL A 51 -11.19 10.38 18.73
N LEU A 52 -10.83 10.12 19.99
CA LEU A 52 -11.53 9.29 20.95
C LEU A 52 -11.93 10.10 22.20
N LYS A 53 -12.73 9.49 23.09
CA LYS A 53 -13.13 10.04 24.40
C LYS A 53 -13.59 11.51 24.32
N TYR A 54 -14.53 11.81 23.43
CA TYR A 54 -15.07 13.17 23.20
C TYR A 54 -14.01 14.24 22.90
N GLY A 55 -12.91 13.87 22.22
CA GLY A 55 -11.85 14.83 21.86
C GLY A 55 -10.61 14.78 22.73
N LYS A 56 -10.66 14.10 23.89
CA LYS A 56 -9.57 14.06 24.87
C LYS A 56 -8.37 13.23 24.43
N VAL A 57 -8.57 12.25 23.55
CA VAL A 57 -7.51 11.36 23.10
C VAL A 57 -7.39 11.42 21.58
N LYS A 58 -6.17 11.64 21.08
CA LYS A 58 -5.87 11.71 19.66
C LYS A 58 -4.74 10.78 19.30
N HIS A 59 -4.94 9.94 18.29
CA HIS A 59 -3.90 9.07 17.74
C HIS A 59 -3.67 9.40 16.27
N ARG A 60 -2.41 9.32 15.85
CA ARG A 60 -2.05 9.39 14.43
C ARG A 60 -2.08 7.98 13.85
N LEU A 61 -2.66 7.85 12.67
CA LEU A 61 -2.61 6.63 11.88
C LEU A 61 -2.09 6.95 10.48
N TYR A 62 -1.32 6.03 9.91
CA TYR A 62 -0.88 6.18 8.53
C TYR A 62 -2.09 6.18 7.60
N ASN A 63 -2.07 7.04 6.57
CA ASN A 63 -3.19 7.18 5.66
C ASN A 63 -3.48 5.85 4.94
N PRO A 64 -4.65 5.21 5.19
CA PRO A 64 -4.99 3.91 4.59
C PRO A 64 -5.09 3.97 3.06
N ILE A 65 -5.45 5.12 2.48
CA ILE A 65 -5.48 5.30 1.02
C ILE A 65 -4.06 5.18 0.45
N LYS A 66 -3.08 5.80 1.13
CA LYS A 66 -1.68 5.70 0.69
C LYS A 66 -1.11 4.31 0.89
N GLN A 67 -1.54 3.60 1.93
CA GLN A 67 -1.24 2.19 2.11
C GLN A 67 -1.79 1.37 0.93
N ASN A 68 -3.07 1.51 0.64
CA ASN A 68 -3.73 0.78 -0.45
C ASN A 68 -3.13 1.13 -1.83
N ASN A 69 -2.78 2.39 -2.08
CA ASN A 69 -2.08 2.78 -3.31
C ASN A 69 -0.72 2.08 -3.48
N SER A 70 -0.01 1.81 -2.38
CA SER A 70 1.22 1.00 -2.43
C SER A 70 0.90 -0.44 -2.86
N HIS A 71 -0.22 -1.01 -2.39
CA HIS A 71 -0.68 -2.34 -2.78
C HIS A 71 -1.06 -2.40 -4.26
N LEU A 72 -1.86 -1.43 -4.74
CA LEU A 72 -2.18 -1.27 -6.17
C LEU A 72 -0.92 -1.22 -7.04
N TYR A 73 0.12 -0.49 -6.60
CA TYR A 73 1.38 -0.44 -7.32
C TYR A 73 2.05 -1.81 -7.46
N GLN A 74 2.04 -2.64 -6.41
CA GLN A 74 2.61 -3.99 -6.46
C GLN A 74 1.80 -4.94 -7.34
N ILE A 75 0.47 -4.95 -7.19
CA ILE A 75 -0.40 -5.75 -8.05
C ILE A 75 -0.30 -5.30 -9.51
N GLY A 76 -0.16 -4.00 -9.75
CA GLY A 76 0.10 -3.44 -11.07
C GLY A 76 1.40 -3.93 -11.70
N LYS A 77 2.44 -4.22 -10.91
CA LYS A 77 3.66 -4.88 -11.42
C LYS A 77 3.41 -6.33 -11.81
N ILE A 78 2.80 -7.11 -10.92
CA ILE A 78 2.48 -8.53 -11.15
C ILE A 78 1.64 -8.69 -12.43
N THR A 79 0.61 -7.86 -12.56
CA THR A 79 -0.33 -7.85 -13.69
C THR A 79 0.17 -7.10 -14.92
N LYS A 80 1.40 -6.56 -14.88
CA LYS A 80 1.98 -5.73 -15.94
C LYS A 80 1.08 -4.57 -16.37
N LYS A 81 0.27 -4.03 -15.45
CA LYS A 81 -0.71 -2.95 -15.64
C LYS A 81 -1.74 -3.22 -16.75
N ARG A 82 -2.01 -4.49 -17.05
CA ARG A 82 -2.96 -4.89 -18.11
C ARG A 82 -4.42 -4.78 -17.69
N TYR A 83 -4.71 -4.86 -16.40
CA TYR A 83 -6.07 -4.95 -15.87
C TYR A 83 -6.44 -3.72 -15.02
N PRO A 84 -7.73 -3.34 -14.97
CA PRO A 84 -8.20 -2.25 -14.12
C PRO A 84 -8.00 -2.60 -12.65
N LEU A 85 -7.32 -1.69 -11.94
CA LEU A 85 -7.07 -1.78 -10.50
C LEU A 85 -7.94 -0.78 -9.75
N ILE A 86 -8.67 -1.25 -8.75
CA ILE A 86 -9.62 -0.45 -7.99
C ILE A 86 -9.20 -0.44 -6.52
N SER A 87 -9.06 0.76 -5.94
CA SER A 87 -8.74 0.96 -4.53
C SER A 87 -10.01 1.18 -3.73
N ILE A 88 -10.24 0.35 -2.72
CA ILE A 88 -11.33 0.50 -1.75
C ILE A 88 -10.75 0.44 -0.34
N VAL A 89 -11.05 1.45 0.47
CA VAL A 89 -10.74 1.46 1.90
C VAL A 89 -12.05 1.41 2.67
N ILE A 90 -12.23 0.39 3.51
CA ILE A 90 -13.45 0.20 4.30
C ILE A 90 -13.18 0.53 5.76
N PHE A 91 -14.04 1.38 6.36
CA PHE A 91 -14.05 1.60 7.81
C PHE A 91 -15.26 0.91 8.44
N VAL A 92 -15.03 0.01 9.40
CA VAL A 92 -16.07 -0.85 9.98
C VAL A 92 -16.89 -0.14 11.07
N GLN A 93 -16.23 0.56 12.00
CA GLN A 93 -16.84 1.07 13.23
C GLN A 93 -16.99 2.61 13.31
N GLY A 94 -16.60 3.35 12.26
CA GLY A 94 -16.29 4.77 12.41
C GLY A 94 -17.03 5.69 11.46
N ASN A 95 -17.50 6.81 12.00
CA ASN A 95 -18.16 7.91 11.28
C ASN A 95 -17.17 8.57 10.29
N THR A 96 -17.14 8.05 9.06
CA THR A 96 -16.28 8.50 7.95
C THR A 96 -16.68 9.86 7.38
N SER A 97 -17.72 10.52 7.91
CA SER A 97 -18.21 11.82 7.42
C SER A 97 -17.15 12.94 7.48
N PHE A 98 -16.09 12.76 8.25
CA PHE A 98 -14.97 13.72 8.34
C PHE A 98 -13.77 13.34 7.46
N ILE A 99 -13.93 12.32 6.60
CA ILE A 99 -12.93 11.89 5.63
C ILE A 99 -13.33 12.39 4.25
N GLN A 100 -12.46 13.18 3.65
CA GLN A 100 -12.67 13.70 2.30
C GLN A 100 -11.95 12.81 1.28
N SER A 101 -12.62 11.75 0.82
CA SER A 101 -12.12 10.94 -0.29
C SER A 101 -13.23 10.10 -0.94
N LYS A 102 -13.07 9.83 -2.24
CA LYS A 102 -13.92 8.92 -3.02
C LYS A 102 -13.53 7.43 -2.86
N GLN A 103 -12.42 7.15 -2.18
CA GLN A 103 -11.90 5.77 -2.02
C GLN A 103 -12.26 5.15 -0.67
N VAL A 104 -12.96 5.89 0.19
CA VAL A 104 -13.29 5.46 1.55
C VAL A 104 -14.78 5.19 1.65
N PHE A 105 -15.12 4.01 2.15
CA PHE A 105 -16.47 3.49 2.16
C PHE A 105 -16.84 2.91 3.53
N SER A 106 -18.13 2.91 3.82
CA SER A 106 -18.69 1.97 4.80
C SER A 106 -18.87 0.61 4.09
N PRO A 107 -19.00 -0.51 4.83
CA PRO A 107 -19.23 -1.81 4.20
C PRO A 107 -20.41 -1.80 3.23
N ARG A 108 -21.51 -1.14 3.60
CA ARG A 108 -22.70 -1.01 2.76
C ARG A 108 -22.46 -0.17 1.50
N SER A 109 -21.78 0.97 1.61
CA SER A 109 -21.52 1.81 0.44
C SER A 109 -20.47 1.20 -0.50
N ALA A 110 -19.50 0.45 0.04
CA ALA A 110 -18.53 -0.31 -0.76
C ALA A 110 -19.25 -1.35 -1.63
N PHE A 111 -20.17 -2.11 -1.04
CA PHE A 111 -20.95 -3.11 -1.77
C PHE A 111 -21.72 -2.49 -2.94
N HIS A 112 -22.47 -1.40 -2.70
CA HIS A 112 -23.20 -0.71 -3.77
C HIS A 112 -22.27 -0.13 -4.83
N TYR A 113 -21.13 0.44 -4.43
CA TYR A 113 -20.13 0.95 -5.36
C TYR A 113 -19.61 -0.16 -6.28
N ILE A 114 -19.19 -1.31 -5.73
CA ILE A 114 -18.69 -2.45 -6.50
C ILE A 114 -19.75 -2.95 -7.48
N GLN A 115 -21.02 -3.05 -7.06
CA GLN A 115 -22.11 -3.47 -7.94
C GLN A 115 -22.33 -2.50 -9.10
N SER A 116 -22.16 -1.19 -8.88
CA SER A 116 -22.34 -0.15 -9.89
C SER A 116 -21.26 -0.11 -10.97
N LEU A 117 -20.12 -0.76 -10.76
CA LEU A 117 -19.02 -0.78 -11.72
C LEU A 117 -19.40 -1.55 -12.99
N PRO A 118 -18.86 -1.20 -14.17
CA PRO A 118 -19.05 -1.98 -15.39
C PRO A 118 -18.29 -3.32 -15.32
N ASN A 119 -18.76 -4.31 -16.08
CA ASN A 119 -17.99 -5.54 -16.31
C ASN A 119 -16.92 -5.25 -17.37
N LEU A 120 -15.65 -5.41 -17.02
CA LEU A 120 -14.47 -5.08 -17.83
C LEU A 120 -13.55 -6.27 -18.10
N LEU A 121 -13.67 -7.36 -17.32
CA LEU A 121 -12.83 -8.56 -17.46
C LEU A 121 -13.67 -9.75 -17.93
N SER A 122 -13.11 -10.54 -18.85
CA SER A 122 -13.65 -11.85 -19.23
C SER A 122 -13.31 -12.92 -18.18
N GLU A 123 -13.88 -14.12 -18.32
CA GLU A 123 -13.51 -15.25 -17.45
C GLU A 123 -12.04 -15.65 -17.62
N GLU A 124 -11.51 -15.57 -18.85
CA GLU A 124 -10.09 -15.83 -19.13
C GLU A 124 -9.18 -14.81 -18.43
N ASP A 125 -9.55 -13.52 -18.44
CA ASP A 125 -8.81 -12.48 -17.74
C ASP A 125 -8.79 -12.73 -16.22
N ILE A 126 -9.95 -13.08 -15.64
CA ILE A 126 -10.09 -13.39 -14.22
C ILE A 126 -9.19 -14.58 -13.83
N ASN A 127 -9.21 -15.64 -14.64
CA ASN A 127 -8.38 -16.82 -14.42
C ASN A 127 -6.89 -16.48 -14.55
N CYS A 128 -6.51 -15.70 -15.57
CA CYS A 128 -5.13 -15.25 -15.76
C CYS A 128 -4.60 -14.45 -14.57
N VAL A 129 -5.37 -13.46 -14.10
CA VAL A 129 -5.00 -12.68 -12.91
C VAL A 129 -4.90 -13.56 -11.68
N SER A 130 -5.88 -14.45 -11.48
CA SER A 130 -5.91 -15.31 -10.30
C SER A 130 -4.68 -16.22 -10.25
N ASN A 131 -4.29 -16.81 -11.37
CA ASN A 131 -3.07 -17.62 -11.47
C ASN A 131 -1.81 -16.78 -11.18
N LEU A 132 -1.71 -15.58 -11.75
CA LEU A 132 -0.58 -14.67 -11.46
C LEU A 132 -0.49 -14.33 -9.97
N LEU A 133 -1.63 -14.12 -9.30
CA LEU A 133 -1.65 -13.86 -7.87
C LEU A 133 -1.21 -15.07 -7.07
N ILE A 134 -1.70 -16.27 -7.39
CA ILE A 134 -1.31 -17.54 -6.73
C ILE A 134 0.19 -17.79 -6.89
N GLU A 135 0.76 -17.61 -8.08
CA GLU A 135 2.19 -17.79 -8.33
C GLU A 135 3.09 -16.81 -7.54
N ASN A 136 2.53 -15.66 -7.15
CA ASN A 136 3.25 -14.64 -6.37
C ASN A 136 2.87 -14.64 -4.89
N GLU A 137 1.80 -15.36 -4.51
CA GLU A 137 1.37 -15.59 -3.15
C GLU A 137 2.42 -16.47 -2.47
N ASN A 138 2.90 -16.07 -1.29
CA ASN A 138 3.83 -16.89 -0.52
C ASN A 138 5.12 -17.30 -1.26
N LYS A 139 5.78 -16.34 -1.95
CA LYS A 139 7.26 -16.35 -1.97
C LYS A 139 7.77 -16.09 -0.54
N THR A 140 7.59 -17.07 0.33
CA THR A 140 7.80 -16.95 1.78
C THR A 140 9.25 -16.63 2.04
N ILE A 141 9.53 -15.38 2.39
CA ILE A 141 10.76 -15.04 3.08
C ILE A 141 10.64 -15.61 4.49
N THR A 142 11.46 -16.62 4.81
CA THR A 142 11.56 -17.14 6.17
C THR A 142 11.98 -16.02 7.13
N LEU A 143 11.73 -16.16 8.44
CA LEU A 143 12.20 -15.19 9.45
C LEU A 143 13.71 -14.90 9.30
N GLN A 144 14.49 -15.93 8.94
CA GLN A 144 15.92 -15.79 8.63
C GLN A 144 16.16 -14.88 7.42
N GLN A 145 15.41 -15.06 6.33
CA GLN A 145 15.52 -14.21 5.15
C GLN A 145 15.01 -12.78 5.41
N HIS A 146 14.04 -12.58 6.32
CA HIS A 146 13.56 -11.26 6.74
C HIS A 146 14.64 -10.51 7.54
N VAL A 147 15.23 -11.17 8.54
CA VAL A 147 16.37 -10.65 9.29
C VAL A 147 17.54 -10.36 8.35
N GLN A 148 17.78 -11.22 7.36
CA GLN A 148 18.83 -11.01 6.36
C GLN A 148 18.53 -9.80 5.46
N GLY A 149 17.29 -9.59 5.02
CA GLY A 149 16.89 -8.42 4.22
C GLY A 149 17.03 -7.11 4.99
N ILE A 150 16.75 -7.10 6.30
CA ILE A 150 17.02 -5.94 7.17
C ILE A 150 18.53 -5.69 7.27
N ARG A 151 19.32 -6.73 7.50
CA ARG A 151 20.80 -6.63 7.54
C ARG A 151 21.36 -6.08 6.23
N GLU A 152 20.90 -6.60 5.10
CA GLU A 152 21.33 -6.20 3.76
C GLU A 152 20.92 -4.76 3.43
N THR A 153 19.71 -4.35 3.80
CA THR A 153 19.27 -2.95 3.70
C THR A 153 20.18 -2.02 4.49
N ARG A 154 20.54 -2.40 5.72
CA ARG A 154 21.45 -1.63 6.58
C ARG A 154 22.86 -1.56 6.00
N LEU A 155 23.39 -2.68 5.50
CA LEU A 155 24.70 -2.74 4.85
C LEU A 155 24.75 -1.89 3.58
N ASN A 156 23.71 -1.93 2.75
CA ASN A 156 23.61 -1.09 1.56
C ASN A 156 23.64 0.39 1.94
N ILE A 157 22.89 0.76 2.98
CA ILE A 157 22.90 2.12 3.51
C ILE A 157 24.27 2.54 4.04
N GLU A 158 25.02 1.65 4.70
CA GLU A 158 26.39 1.92 5.19
C GLU A 158 27.39 2.05 4.04
N LYS A 159 27.19 1.30 2.95
CA LYS A 159 27.97 1.37 1.70
C LYS A 159 27.54 2.50 0.77
N ASN A 160 26.68 3.41 1.21
CA ASN A 160 26.09 4.48 0.38
C ASN A 160 25.42 3.95 -0.89
N ILE A 161 24.70 2.83 -0.79
CA ILE A 161 23.90 2.21 -1.84
C ILE A 161 22.42 2.37 -1.46
N CYS A 162 21.60 2.81 -2.41
CA CYS A 162 20.16 2.96 -2.21
C CYS A 162 19.50 1.58 -2.09
N PRO A 163 18.85 1.26 -0.96
CA PRO A 163 18.23 -0.06 -0.76
C PRO A 163 16.95 -0.27 -1.57
N ARG A 164 16.45 0.75 -2.29
CA ARG A 164 15.25 0.64 -3.13
C ARG A 164 15.53 0.35 -4.59
N CYS A 165 16.70 0.72 -5.10
CA CYS A 165 17.01 0.64 -6.52
C CYS A 165 18.49 0.38 -6.84
N GLY A 166 19.33 0.11 -5.82
CA GLY A 166 20.76 -0.22 -5.99
C GLY A 166 21.67 0.93 -6.43
N LYS A 167 21.14 2.11 -6.75
CA LYS A 167 21.94 3.27 -7.19
C LYS A 167 22.64 3.95 -6.01
N PRO A 168 23.75 4.68 -6.24
CA PRO A 168 24.46 5.37 -5.16
C PRO A 168 23.59 6.37 -4.38
N LEU A 169 23.81 6.44 -3.07
CA LEU A 169 23.37 7.52 -2.21
C LEU A 169 24.39 8.64 -2.27
N ILE A 170 23.95 9.84 -2.62
CA ILE A 170 24.79 11.02 -2.72
C ILE A 170 24.38 12.05 -1.67
N LEU A 171 25.36 12.73 -1.08
CA LEU A 171 25.13 13.82 -0.15
C LEU A 171 24.48 14.99 -0.91
N ARG A 172 23.41 15.55 -0.34
CA ARG A 172 22.68 16.69 -0.87
C ARG A 172 22.37 17.66 0.27
N GLU A 173 22.33 18.94 -0.05
CA GLU A 173 21.86 19.96 0.88
C GLU A 173 20.37 20.24 0.66
N GLY A 174 19.62 20.29 1.76
CA GLY A 174 18.21 20.66 1.76
C GLY A 174 17.94 21.72 2.81
N LYS A 175 16.69 22.22 2.82
CA LYS A 175 16.23 23.24 3.77
C LYS A 175 16.46 22.88 5.24
N ASN A 176 16.53 21.58 5.55
CA ASN A 176 16.69 21.05 6.91
C ASN A 176 18.10 20.50 7.18
N GLY A 177 19.09 20.92 6.39
CA GLY A 177 20.47 20.42 6.47
C GLY A 177 20.79 19.34 5.44
N ALA A 178 22.00 18.78 5.56
CA ALA A 178 22.50 17.76 4.65
C ALA A 178 21.76 16.42 4.82
N PHE A 179 21.57 15.71 3.71
CA PHE A 179 20.97 14.38 3.68
C PHE A 179 21.52 13.55 2.53
N TYR A 180 21.47 12.23 2.64
CA TYR A 180 21.79 11.32 1.55
C TYR A 180 20.54 11.07 0.70
N GLY A 181 20.58 11.45 -0.57
CA GLY A 181 19.53 11.21 -1.55
C GLY A 181 19.98 10.18 -2.60
N CYS A 182 19.06 9.35 -3.09
CA CYS A 182 19.37 8.45 -4.20
C CYS A 182 19.74 9.24 -5.47
N SER A 183 20.83 8.85 -6.14
CA SER A 183 21.23 9.43 -7.43
C SER A 183 20.20 9.20 -8.54
N GLY A 184 19.31 8.21 -8.37
CA GLY A 184 18.20 7.93 -9.28
C GLY A 184 16.99 8.88 -9.17
N PHE A 185 17.06 9.96 -8.40
CA PHE A 185 16.03 11.00 -8.39
C PHE A 185 15.87 11.60 -9.81
N PRO A 186 14.64 11.87 -10.31
CA PRO A 186 13.36 11.90 -9.59
C PRO A 186 12.65 10.54 -9.45
N TYR A 187 13.13 9.50 -10.12
CA TYR A 187 12.47 8.19 -10.20
C TYR A 187 12.62 7.35 -8.93
N CYS A 188 13.70 7.55 -8.17
CA CYS A 188 13.86 7.00 -6.83
C CYS A 188 13.99 8.12 -5.80
N LYS A 189 12.96 8.26 -4.94
CA LYS A 189 12.87 9.32 -3.91
C LYS A 189 13.33 8.84 -2.52
N PHE A 190 14.19 7.82 -2.47
CA PHE A 190 14.75 7.39 -1.19
C PHE A 190 15.71 8.45 -0.65
N THR A 191 15.55 8.78 0.64
CA THR A 191 16.41 9.70 1.37
C THR A 191 16.75 9.11 2.73
N LYS A 192 17.99 9.32 3.18
CA LYS A 192 18.49 9.00 4.51
C LYS A 192 19.01 10.28 5.15
N LYS A 193 18.64 10.56 6.39
CA LYS A 193 19.24 11.67 7.15
C LYS A 193 20.72 11.35 7.40
N CYS A 194 21.56 12.38 7.32
CA CYS A 194 22.93 12.30 7.81
C CYS A 194 22.94 11.94 9.29
#